data_AF-A0A167TA17-F1
#
_entry.id   AF-A0A167TA17-F1
#
_cell.length_a   1.000
_cell.length_b   1.000
_cell.length_c   1.000
_cell.angle_alpha   90.00
_cell.angle_beta   90.00
_cell.angle_gamma   90.00
#
_symmetry.space_group_name_H-M   'P 1'
#
loop_
_entity.id
_entity.type
_entity.pdbx_description
1 polymer ?
#
loop_
_entity_poly.entity_id
_entity_poly.type
_entity_poly.pdbx_seq_one_letter_code
_entity_poly.pdbx_strand_id
1 'polypeptide(L)' 'MSTQSQKSMPYVRLGKSGLKVSKIILGCMSYGTPAWESWVLPEEDGIAHIKA' A
#
# COMPACT_ATOMS: atom_id res chain seq x y z
N MET A 1 27.06 -14.36 1.98
CA MET A 1 26.67 -12.94 2.11
C MET A 1 25.40 -12.74 1.30
N SER A 2 24.26 -12.60 1.96
CA SER A 2 22.96 -12.48 1.30
C SER A 2 22.86 -11.10 0.65
N THR A 3 22.94 -11.04 -0.68
CA THR A 3 22.72 -9.81 -1.44
C THR A 3 21.26 -9.41 -1.29
N GLN A 4 20.97 -8.41 -0.46
CA GLN A 4 19.64 -7.79 -0.46
C GLN A 4 19.43 -7.13 -1.83
N SER A 5 18.52 -7.71 -2.62
CA SER A 5 18.00 -7.05 -3.81
C SER A 5 17.34 -5.74 -3.38
N GLN A 6 17.97 -4.61 -3.71
CA GLN A 6 17.36 -3.29 -3.59
C GLN A 6 16.13 -3.26 -4.50
N LYS A 7 14.93 -3.43 -3.91
CA LYS A 7 13.67 -3.35 -4.63
C LYS A 7 13.42 -1.89 -5.02
N SER A 8 13.82 -1.52 -6.23
CA SER A 8 13.51 -0.21 -6.79
C SER A 8 12.01 -0.12 -7.10
N MET A 9 11.30 0.81 -6.47
CA MET A 9 9.89 1.09 -6.78
C MET A 9 9.80 2.03 -7.99
N PRO A 10 9.21 1.62 -9.12
CA PRO A 10 9.03 2.52 -10.27
C PRO A 10 7.94 3.56 -9.99
N TYR A 11 8.20 4.82 -10.36
CA TYR A 11 7.26 5.93 -10.24
C TYR A 11 6.93 6.55 -11.60
N VAL A 12 5.69 7.01 -11.79
CA VAL A 12 5.16 7.59 -13.03
C VAL A 12 4.33 8.84 -12.75
N ARG A 13 4.03 9.65 -13.78
CA ARG A 13 3.11 10.80 -13.66
C ARG A 13 1.67 10.35 -13.87
N LEU A 14 0.75 10.81 -13.02
CA LEU A 14 -0.68 10.51 -13.14
C LEU A 14 -1.36 11.49 -14.12
N GLY A 15 -1.39 11.13 -15.40
CA GLY A 15 -2.02 11.95 -16.45
C GLY A 15 -1.51 13.39 -16.45
N LYS A 16 -2.43 14.36 -16.45
CA LYS A 16 -2.13 15.81 -16.40
C LYS A 16 -2.23 16.42 -15.00
N SER A 17 -2.38 15.61 -13.95
CA SER A 17 -2.54 16.10 -12.57
C SER A 17 -1.26 16.70 -11.96
N GLY A 18 -0.10 16.44 -12.57
CA GLY A 18 1.20 16.82 -12.03
C GLY A 18 1.71 15.88 -10.91
N LEU A 19 0.89 14.96 -10.40
CA LEU A 19 1.29 14.02 -9.34
C LEU A 19 2.28 12.98 -9.87
N LYS A 20 3.29 12.66 -9.06
CA LYS A 20 4.20 11.53 -9.26
C LYS A 20 3.81 10.41 -8.29
N VAL A 21 3.47 9.24 -8.81
CA VAL A 21 2.90 8.10 -8.05
C VAL A 21 3.68 6.82 -8.33
N SER A 22 3.66 5.86 -7.40
CA SER A 22 4.17 4.51 -7.63
C SER A 22 3.37 3.82 -8.73
N LYS A 23 4.01 2.92 -9.50
CA LYS A 23 3.31 2.13 -10.54
C LYS A 23 2.31 1.11 -9.95
N ILE A 24 2.49 0.76 -8.67
CA ILE A 24 1.58 -0.08 -7.89
C ILE A 24 0.99 0.78 -6.77
N ILE A 25 -0.32 0.68 -6.56
CA ILE A 25 -1.06 1.44 -5.55
C ILE A 25 -1.67 0.44 -4.55
N LEU A 26 -1.55 0.75 -3.27
CA LEU A 26 -2.23 0.01 -2.20
C LEU A 26 -3.66 0.52 -2.07
N GLY A 27 -4.65 -0.32 -2.36
CA GLY A 27 -6.04 -0.04 -2.05
C GLY A 27 -6.34 -0.27 -0.56
N CYS A 28 -7.25 0.52 0.01
CA CYS A 28 -7.56 0.49 1.45
C CYS A 28 -8.97 -0.01 1.77
N MET A 29 -9.70 -0.60 0.82
CA MET A 29 -11.08 -1.06 1.02
C MET A 29 -11.21 -2.10 2.16
N SER A 30 -10.15 -2.88 2.39
CA SER A 30 -10.12 -3.91 3.42
C SER A 30 -9.66 -3.39 4.79
N TYR A 31 -9.45 -2.09 4.99
CA TYR A 31 -9.04 -1.54 6.27
C TYR A 31 -10.22 -0.84 6.96
N GLY A 32 -10.46 -1.15 8.24
CA GLY A 32 -11.55 -0.55 8.99
C GLY A 32 -12.03 -1.40 10.16
N THR A 33 -13.32 -1.31 10.47
CA THR A 33 -13.93 -2.09 11.55
C THR A 33 -14.40 -3.44 11.03
N PRO A 34 -13.95 -4.58 11.61
CA PRO A 34 -14.43 -5.93 11.24
C PRO A 34 -15.93 -6.16 11.39
N ALA A 35 -16.63 -5.26 12.09
CA ALA A 35 -18.10 -5.25 12.17
C ALA A 35 -18.80 -4.97 10.84
N TRP A 36 -18.09 -4.38 9.86
CA TRP A 36 -18.61 -4.18 8.51
C TRP A 36 -18.68 -5.51 7.75
N GLU A 37 -17.54 -6.21 7.61
CA GLU A 37 -17.42 -7.51 6.95
C GLU A 37 -16.23 -8.29 7.54
N SER A 38 -16.29 -9.62 7.47
CA SER A 38 -15.31 -10.52 8.08
C SER A 38 -13.89 -10.42 7.52
N TRP A 39 -13.72 -9.87 6.32
CA TRP A 39 -12.41 -9.67 5.66
C TRP A 39 -11.80 -8.29 5.94
N VAL A 40 -12.47 -7.44 6.71
CA VAL A 40 -11.94 -6.12 7.07
C VAL A 40 -10.91 -6.28 8.18
N LEU A 41 -9.71 -5.76 7.92
CA LEU A 41 -8.58 -5.75 8.84
C LEU A 41 -8.71 -4.58 9.83
N PRO A 42 -8.49 -4.83 11.13
CA PRO A 42 -8.48 -3.80 12.15
C PRO A 42 -7.28 -2.84 11.97
N GLU A 43 -7.34 -1.72 12.68
CA GLU A 43 -6.38 -0.63 12.55
C GLU A 43 -4.92 -1.06 12.72
N GLU A 44 -4.62 -1.89 13.72
CA GLU A 44 -3.26 -2.34 14.02
C GLU A 44 -2.62 -3.09 12.84
N ASP A 45 -3.37 -4.01 12.23
CA ASP A 45 -2.92 -4.81 11.08
C ASP A 45 -2.78 -3.95 9.82
N GLY A 46 -3.74 -3.05 9.58
CA GLY A 46 -3.68 -2.12 8.45
C GLY A 46 -2.47 -1.18 8.54
N ILE A 47 -2.16 -0.69 9.74
CA ILE A 47 -0.97 0.13 9.99
C ILE A 47 0.32 -0.66 9.75
N ALA A 48 0.37 -1.93 10.16
CA ALA A 48 1.52 -2.79 9.92
C ALA A 48 1.80 -2.97 8.42
N HIS A 49 0.76 -3.13 7.59
CA HIS A 49 0.90 -3.22 6.14
C HIS A 49 1.46 -1.93 5.50
N ILE A 50 1.04 -0.76 5.99
CA ILE A 50 1.41 0.54 5.39
C ILE A 50 2.85 0.94 5.74
N LYS A 51 3.32 0.59 6.94
CA LYS A 51 4.64 0.97 7.44
C LYS A 51 5.77 0.02 7.02
N ALA A 52 5.44 -1.11 6.39
CA ALA A 52 6.37 -2.17 6.02
C ALA A 52 7.34 -1.80 4.87
#